data_AF-A0A316QQS1-F1
#
_entry.id   AF-A0A316QQS1-F1
#
_cell.length_a   1.000
_cell.length_b   1.000
_cell.length_c   1.000
_cell.angle_alpha   90.00
_cell.angle_beta   90.00
_cell.angle_gamma   90.00
#
_symmetry.space_group_name_H-M   'P 1'
#
loop_
_entity.id
_entity.type
_entity.pdbx_description
1 polymer ?
#
loop_
_entity_poly.entity_id
_entity_poly.type
_entity_poly.pdbx_seq_one_letter_code
_entity_poly.pdbx_strand_id
1 'polypeptide(L)'
;MTDEEIVGKYFLRDQSALSATAEKYGGFLRAVSVNILHNGSDAEECVSDTYLACWNTIPPENPRSLKAYAGTLCRNISFDCYKRAHAQKRGGGRTEMLLSEIEDFLPAEGSGADYEETDAAEAINEFLSSLKSAQRVVFVRRYWFFDDVKDIADRMGFSESKVKSILFRTRKKLKEKLIREGIGV
;
A
#
# COMPACT_ATOMS: atom_id res chain seq x y z
N MET A 1 -6.44 -2.86 -23.55
CA MET A 1 -5.53 -4.00 -23.31
C MET A 1 -5.78 -4.57 -21.93
N THR A 2 -5.95 -5.88 -21.80
CA THR A 2 -6.16 -6.59 -20.53
C THR A 2 -4.83 -6.75 -19.76
N ASP A 3 -4.87 -7.25 -18.52
CA ASP A 3 -3.63 -7.46 -17.76
C ASP A 3 -2.81 -8.60 -18.36
N GLU A 4 -3.49 -9.66 -18.77
CA GLU A 4 -2.90 -10.86 -19.37
C GLU A 4 -2.15 -10.51 -20.66
N GLU A 5 -2.73 -9.64 -21.50
CA GLU A 5 -2.08 -9.16 -22.72
C GLU A 5 -0.80 -8.37 -22.42
N ILE A 6 -0.81 -7.49 -21.42
CA ILE A 6 0.36 -6.70 -21.04
C ILE A 6 1.45 -7.59 -20.41
N VAL A 7 1.05 -8.52 -19.54
CA VAL A 7 1.98 -9.51 -18.95
C VAL A 7 2.59 -10.38 -20.04
N GLY A 8 1.80 -10.82 -21.03
CA GLY A 8 2.32 -11.54 -22.20
C GLY A 8 3.41 -10.78 -22.95
N LYS A 9 3.28 -9.46 -23.11
CA LYS A 9 4.32 -8.61 -23.71
C LYS A 9 5.59 -8.56 -22.87
N TYR A 10 5.50 -8.49 -21.54
CA TYR A 10 6.67 -8.60 -20.66
C TYR A 10 7.39 -9.95 -20.83
N PHE A 11 6.65 -11.07 -20.89
CA PHE A 11 7.20 -12.41 -21.13
C PHE A 11 7.95 -12.51 -22.47
N LEU A 12 7.45 -11.83 -23.50
CA LEU A 12 8.09 -11.77 -24.81
C LEU A 12 9.22 -10.74 -24.91
N ARG A 13 9.52 -10.01 -23.82
CA ARG A 13 10.46 -8.87 -23.82
C ARG A 13 10.13 -7.83 -24.90
N ASP A 14 8.83 -7.61 -25.13
CA ASP A 14 8.32 -6.56 -26.02
C ASP A 14 8.25 -5.24 -25.24
N GLN A 15 9.04 -4.25 -25.66
CA GLN A 15 9.13 -2.93 -25.00
C GLN A 15 7.79 -2.19 -24.94
N SER A 16 6.83 -2.51 -25.81
CA SER A 16 5.48 -1.93 -25.73
C SER A 16 4.72 -2.32 -24.46
N ALA A 17 5.20 -3.31 -23.69
CA ALA A 17 4.73 -3.60 -22.34
C ALA A 17 4.85 -2.38 -21.41
N LEU A 18 5.94 -1.60 -21.52
CA LEU A 18 6.17 -0.44 -20.66
C LEU A 18 5.15 0.66 -20.94
N SER A 19 4.96 1.02 -22.22
CA SER A 19 3.97 2.00 -22.64
C SER A 19 2.54 1.56 -22.30
N ALA A 20 2.24 0.27 -22.45
CA ALA A 20 0.94 -0.30 -22.10
C ALA A 20 0.65 -0.21 -20.60
N THR A 21 1.63 -0.53 -19.76
CA THR A 21 1.52 -0.38 -18.30
C THR A 21 1.39 1.08 -17.92
N ALA A 22 2.16 1.98 -18.54
CA ALA A 22 2.09 3.42 -18.28
C ALA A 22 0.72 4.00 -18.66
N GLU A 23 0.20 3.68 -19.83
CA GLU A 23 -1.12 4.14 -20.29
C GLU A 23 -2.23 3.65 -19.36
N LYS A 24 -2.20 2.36 -18.99
CA LYS A 24 -3.27 1.75 -18.20
C LYS A 24 -3.21 2.11 -16.72
N TYR A 25 -2.01 2.22 -16.15
CA TYR A 25 -1.80 2.30 -14.70
C TYR A 25 -0.99 3.50 -14.22
N GLY A 26 -0.43 4.33 -15.11
CA GLY A 26 0.41 5.47 -14.72
C GLY A 26 -0.27 6.43 -13.75
N GLY A 27 -1.52 6.83 -14.02
CA GLY A 27 -2.26 7.69 -13.10
C GLY A 27 -2.49 7.07 -11.71
N PHE A 28 -2.66 5.76 -11.64
CA PHE A 28 -2.80 5.02 -10.38
C PHE A 28 -1.46 4.95 -9.62
N LEU A 29 -0.37 4.58 -10.30
CA LEU A 29 0.96 4.47 -9.70
C LEU A 29 1.45 5.83 -9.20
N ARG A 30 1.23 6.88 -10.00
CA ARG A 30 1.53 8.27 -9.61
C ARG A 30 0.78 8.68 -8.35
N ALA A 31 -0.51 8.37 -8.25
CA ALA A 31 -1.29 8.67 -7.06
C ALA A 31 -0.72 7.97 -5.81
N VAL A 32 -0.37 6.68 -5.92
CA VAL A 32 0.27 5.94 -4.82
C VAL A 32 1.58 6.61 -4.39
N SER A 33 2.44 6.94 -5.34
CA SER A 33 3.74 7.52 -5.04
C SER A 33 3.65 8.94 -4.45
N VAL A 34 2.79 9.79 -5.00
CA VAL A 34 2.53 11.16 -4.49
C VAL A 34 1.95 11.12 -3.07
N ASN A 35 1.08 10.16 -2.76
CA ASN A 35 0.52 10.02 -1.42
C ASN A 35 1.58 9.69 -0.36
N ILE A 36 2.70 9.07 -0.76
CA ILE A 36 3.80 8.70 0.15
C ILE A 36 4.87 9.81 0.20
N LEU A 37 5.25 10.35 -0.96
CA LEU A 37 6.38 11.27 -1.08
C LEU A 37 5.99 12.74 -0.92
N HIS A 38 4.74 13.08 -1.24
CA HIS A 38 4.26 14.47 -1.33
C HIS A 38 5.09 15.39 -2.24
N ASN A 39 5.87 14.79 -3.14
CA ASN A 39 6.66 15.47 -4.17
C ASN A 39 6.33 14.84 -5.52
N GLY A 40 5.84 15.66 -6.45
CA GLY A 40 5.47 15.20 -7.78
C GLY A 40 6.67 14.73 -8.62
N SER A 41 7.83 15.37 -8.50
CA SER A 41 9.03 14.99 -9.26
C SER A 41 9.56 13.64 -8.81
N ASP A 42 9.74 13.45 -7.50
CA ASP A 42 10.23 12.19 -6.93
C ASP A 42 9.23 11.05 -7.21
N ALA A 43 7.93 11.38 -7.27
CA ALA A 43 6.90 10.42 -7.62
C ALA A 43 6.98 9.96 -9.08
N GLU A 44 7.24 10.85 -10.05
CA GLU A 44 7.44 10.45 -11.44
C GLU A 44 8.66 9.53 -11.60
N GLU A 45 9.75 9.82 -10.88
CA GLU A 45 10.94 8.97 -10.87
C GLU A 45 10.61 7.56 -10.32
N CYS A 46 9.93 7.48 -9.18
CA CYS A 46 9.50 6.20 -8.61
C CYS A 46 8.55 5.42 -9.52
N VAL A 47 7.69 6.11 -10.29
CA VAL A 47 6.81 5.47 -11.29
C VAL A 47 7.63 4.92 -12.45
N SER A 48 8.63 5.66 -12.94
CA SER A 48 9.55 5.16 -13.96
C SER A 48 10.32 3.92 -13.48
N ASP A 49 10.85 3.97 -12.26
CA ASP A 49 11.53 2.84 -11.62
C ASP A 49 10.60 1.64 -11.45
N THR A 50 9.30 1.86 -11.24
CA THR A 50 8.30 0.79 -11.18
C THR A 50 8.19 0.06 -12.51
N TYR A 51 8.19 0.77 -13.65
CA TYR A 51 8.13 0.14 -14.97
C TYR A 51 9.37 -0.71 -15.24
N LEU A 52 10.54 -0.19 -14.84
CA LEU A 52 11.80 -0.94 -14.93
C LEU A 52 11.80 -2.15 -13.99
N ALA A 53 11.25 -2.03 -12.79
CA ALA A 53 11.09 -3.14 -11.87
C ALA A 53 10.18 -4.23 -12.47
N CYS A 54 9.02 -3.86 -13.00
CA CYS A 54 8.15 -4.82 -13.71
C CYS A 54 8.87 -5.49 -14.87
N TRP A 55 9.67 -4.75 -15.65
CA TRP A 55 10.49 -5.33 -16.70
C TRP A 55 11.49 -6.34 -16.15
N ASN A 56 12.20 -6.01 -15.07
CA ASN A 56 13.24 -6.87 -14.55
C ASN A 56 12.70 -8.14 -13.87
N THR A 57 11.50 -8.09 -13.29
CA THR A 57 10.93 -9.19 -12.51
C THR A 57 9.96 -10.07 -13.29
N ILE A 58 9.34 -9.55 -14.36
CA ILE A 58 8.45 -10.30 -15.25
C ILE A 58 9.19 -10.58 -16.56
N PRO A 59 9.49 -11.84 -16.90
CA PRO A 59 9.42 -13.09 -16.11
C PRO A 59 10.58 -13.25 -15.09
N PRO A 60 10.49 -14.15 -14.09
CA PRO A 60 9.55 -15.28 -13.96
C PRO A 60 8.22 -14.96 -13.26
N GLU A 61 8.07 -13.78 -12.67
CA GLU A 61 6.82 -13.40 -12.00
C GLU A 61 5.66 -13.38 -12.99
N ASN A 62 4.53 -13.98 -12.62
CA ASN A 62 3.32 -14.02 -13.45
C ASN A 62 2.12 -13.49 -12.66
N PRO A 63 2.01 -12.17 -12.48
CA PRO A 63 1.01 -11.59 -11.62
C PRO A 63 -0.40 -11.76 -12.21
N ARG A 64 -1.32 -12.33 -11.42
CA ARG A 64 -2.75 -12.40 -11.77
C ARG A 64 -3.40 -11.02 -11.91
N SER A 65 -2.88 -10.03 -11.20
CA SER A 65 -3.28 -8.63 -11.35
C SER A 65 -2.04 -7.78 -11.51
N LEU A 66 -1.84 -7.27 -12.72
CA LEU A 66 -0.73 -6.37 -13.01
C LEU A 66 -0.87 -5.07 -12.21
N LYS A 67 -2.11 -4.60 -12.03
CA LYS A 67 -2.40 -3.43 -11.18
C LYS A 67 -1.89 -3.60 -9.75
N ALA A 68 -2.23 -4.73 -9.11
CA ALA A 68 -1.82 -4.99 -7.73
C ALA A 68 -0.30 -5.15 -7.64
N TYR A 69 0.29 -5.90 -8.58
CA TYR A 69 1.72 -6.15 -8.64
C TYR A 69 2.56 -4.87 -8.83
N ALA A 70 2.26 -4.10 -9.87
CA ALA A 70 2.91 -2.82 -10.12
C ALA A 70 2.67 -1.82 -8.98
N GLY A 71 1.46 -1.83 -8.39
CA GLY A 71 1.15 -1.03 -7.20
C GLY A 71 2.02 -1.35 -6.00
N THR A 72 2.27 -2.65 -5.73
CA THR A 72 3.17 -3.09 -4.66
C THR A 72 4.61 -2.64 -4.91
N LEU A 73 5.12 -2.83 -6.13
CA LEU A 73 6.46 -2.38 -6.51
C LEU A 73 6.59 -0.85 -6.33
N CYS A 74 5.65 -0.08 -6.87
CA CYS A 74 5.65 1.37 -6.75
C CYS A 74 5.59 1.85 -5.30
N ARG A 75 4.73 1.22 -4.49
CA ARG A 75 4.63 1.51 -3.05
C ARG A 75 5.97 1.30 -2.35
N ASN A 76 6.62 0.16 -2.59
CA ASN A 76 7.90 -0.18 -1.96
C ASN A 76 9.01 0.79 -2.39
N ILE A 77 9.15 1.04 -3.70
CA ILE A 77 10.12 1.99 -4.26
C ILE A 77 9.91 3.40 -3.67
N SER A 78 8.65 3.86 -3.61
CA SER A 78 8.30 5.17 -3.05
C SER A 78 8.61 5.24 -1.55
N PHE A 79 8.37 4.16 -0.81
CA PHE A 79 8.65 4.09 0.61
C PHE A 79 10.16 4.09 0.90
N ASP A 80 10.96 3.40 0.07
CA ASP A 80 12.41 3.42 0.16
C ASP A 80 13.00 4.79 -0.21
N CYS A 81 12.42 5.46 -1.21
CA CYS A 81 12.74 6.85 -1.53
C CYS A 81 12.43 7.78 -0.34
N TYR A 82 11.23 7.69 0.23
CA TYR A 82 10.84 8.43 1.42
C TYR A 82 11.81 8.22 2.59
N LYS A 83 12.13 6.96 2.92
CA LYS A 83 13.09 6.62 3.98
C LYS A 83 14.46 7.27 3.74
N ARG A 84 15.00 7.21 2.52
CA ARG A 84 16.29 7.83 2.17
C ARG A 84 16.26 9.35 2.34
N ALA A 85 15.19 10.01 1.90
CA ALA A 85 15.03 11.46 2.02
C ALA A 85 14.85 11.93 3.48
N HIS A 86 14.23 11.09 4.32
CA HIS A 86 13.90 11.41 5.71
C HIS A 86 14.87 10.83 6.76
N ALA A 87 15.83 9.99 6.37
CA ALA A 87 16.83 9.41 7.28
C ALA A 87 17.65 10.47 8.06
N GLN A 88 17.78 11.69 7.52
CA GLN A 88 18.51 12.80 8.16
C GLN A 88 17.59 13.82 8.86
N LYS A 89 16.28 13.77 8.66
CA LYS A 89 15.30 14.73 9.22
C LYS A 89 14.29 13.97 10.09
N ARG A 90 14.50 13.97 11.40
CA ARG A 90 13.49 13.47 12.35
C ARG A 90 12.29 14.42 12.37
N GLY A 91 11.12 13.94 11.96
CA GLY A 91 9.82 14.46 12.40
C GLY A 91 9.04 15.36 11.44
N GLY A 92 7.77 15.01 11.23
CA GLY A 92 6.65 15.92 10.93
C GLY A 92 5.91 15.70 9.62
N GLY A 93 6.29 14.69 8.82
CA GLY A 93 5.64 14.41 7.54
C GLY A 93 4.24 13.79 7.69
N ARG A 94 3.36 13.97 6.70
CA ARG A 94 2.03 13.29 6.70
C ARG A 94 2.16 11.78 6.68
N THR A 95 3.11 11.24 5.91
CA THR A 95 3.46 9.82 5.92
C THR A 95 3.85 9.35 7.33
N GLU A 96 4.68 10.11 8.06
CA GLU A 96 5.07 9.80 9.43
C GLU A 96 3.87 9.83 10.40
N MET A 97 2.99 10.83 10.27
CA MET A 97 1.74 10.87 11.03
C MET A 97 0.86 9.65 10.77
N LEU A 98 0.72 9.21 9.51
CA LEU A 98 -0.06 8.02 9.15
C LEU A 98 0.58 6.73 9.71
N LEU A 99 1.91 6.63 9.71
CA LEU A 99 2.62 5.51 10.33
C LEU A 99 2.41 5.50 11.85
N SER A 100 2.51 6.66 12.52
CA SER A 100 2.20 6.73 13.96
C SER A 100 0.74 6.34 14.28
N GLU A 101 -0.21 6.67 13.39
CA GLU A 101 -1.61 6.27 13.55
C GLU A 101 -1.81 4.75 13.57
N ILE A 102 -0.95 3.96 12.92
CA ILE A 102 -1.04 2.50 12.96
C ILE A 102 -0.26 1.94 14.14
N GLU A 103 0.93 2.49 14.42
CA GLU A 103 1.82 2.09 15.52
C GLU A 103 1.12 2.16 16.89
N ASP A 104 0.37 3.24 17.16
CA ASP A 104 -0.43 3.41 18.39
C ASP A 104 -1.44 2.25 18.63
N PHE A 105 -1.82 1.57 17.55
CA PHE A 105 -2.82 0.51 17.55
C PHE A 105 -2.22 -0.88 17.34
N LEU A 106 -0.91 -1.01 17.14
CA LEU A 106 -0.25 -2.29 17.21
C LEU A 106 -0.06 -2.70 18.69
N PRO A 107 -0.13 -3.99 19.01
CA PRO A 107 0.30 -4.47 20.32
C PRO A 107 1.80 -4.25 20.46
N ALA A 108 2.23 -3.55 21.52
CA ALA A 108 3.65 -3.39 21.83
C ALA A 108 4.35 -4.75 21.85
N GLU A 109 5.58 -4.84 21.31
CA GLU A 109 6.40 -6.04 21.21
C GLU A 109 6.12 -7.01 22.37
N GLY A 110 5.28 -8.01 22.08
CA GLY A 110 4.86 -9.01 23.04
C GLY A 110 6.01 -9.98 23.22
N SER A 111 6.58 -9.99 24.41
CA SER A 111 7.60 -10.92 24.88
C SER A 111 7.54 -12.33 24.25
N GLY A 112 8.52 -12.65 23.40
CA GLY A 112 9.09 -14.00 23.33
C GLY A 112 8.54 -15.00 22.31
N ALA A 113 7.89 -14.58 21.23
CA ALA A 113 7.56 -15.50 20.14
C ALA A 113 8.13 -14.99 18.81
N ASP A 114 9.03 -15.77 18.20
CA ASP A 114 9.41 -15.66 16.79
C ASP A 114 8.15 -15.91 15.94
N TYR A 115 7.37 -14.88 15.67
CA TYR A 115 6.35 -14.95 14.61
C TYR A 115 7.03 -14.61 13.30
N GLU A 116 6.85 -15.47 12.30
CA GLU A 116 7.29 -15.18 10.94
C GLU A 116 6.40 -14.06 10.36
N GLU A 117 6.96 -13.16 9.53
CA GLU A 117 6.20 -12.08 8.87
C GLU A 117 4.96 -12.60 8.11
N THR A 118 5.00 -13.87 7.71
CA THR A 118 3.91 -14.64 7.09
C THR A 118 2.69 -14.80 8.00
N ASP A 119 2.87 -15.12 9.28
CA ASP A 119 1.76 -15.32 10.23
C ASP A 119 1.00 -14.02 10.49
N ALA A 120 1.72 -12.90 10.63
CA ALA A 120 1.12 -11.58 10.77
C ALA A 120 0.34 -11.17 9.50
N ALA A 121 0.90 -11.45 8.32
CA ALA A 121 0.23 -11.18 7.05
C ALA A 121 -1.06 -12.01 6.89
N GLU A 122 -1.06 -13.28 7.28
CA GLU A 122 -2.25 -14.14 7.25
C GLU A 122 -3.33 -13.63 8.20
N ALA A 123 -2.97 -13.31 9.45
CA ALA A 123 -3.89 -12.74 10.44
C ALA A 123 -4.54 -11.44 9.94
N ILE A 124 -3.76 -10.54 9.35
CA ILE A 124 -4.27 -9.29 8.77
C ILE A 124 -5.21 -9.57 7.60
N ASN A 125 -4.87 -10.50 6.70
CA ASN A 125 -5.72 -10.85 5.56
C ASN A 125 -7.06 -11.45 6.02
N GLU A 126 -7.02 -12.37 7.00
CA GLU A 126 -8.23 -12.94 7.59
C GLU A 126 -9.08 -11.84 8.25
N PHE A 127 -8.46 -10.95 9.01
CA PHE A 127 -9.14 -9.79 9.61
C PHE A 127 -9.85 -8.95 8.55
N LEU A 128 -9.13 -8.55 7.51
CA LEU A 128 -9.69 -7.74 6.43
C LEU A 128 -10.85 -8.47 5.78
N SER A 129 -10.75 -9.79 5.56
CA SER A 129 -11.80 -10.63 4.99
C SER A 129 -13.09 -10.66 5.83
N SER A 130 -12.99 -10.49 7.14
CA SER A 130 -14.13 -10.43 8.06
C SER A 130 -14.87 -9.09 8.05
N LEU A 131 -14.23 -8.01 7.58
CA LEU A 131 -14.80 -6.67 7.60
C LEU A 131 -15.91 -6.51 6.55
N LYS A 132 -16.90 -5.66 6.87
CA LYS A 132 -17.86 -5.17 5.88
C LYS A 132 -17.12 -4.42 4.77
N SER A 133 -17.58 -4.56 3.53
CA SER A 133 -16.95 -3.99 2.32
C SER A 133 -16.52 -2.53 2.51
N ALA A 134 -17.42 -1.65 2.96
CA ALA A 134 -17.10 -0.24 3.17
C ALA A 134 -15.98 0.01 4.21
N GLN A 135 -15.92 -0.80 5.27
CA GLN A 135 -14.88 -0.69 6.31
C GLN A 135 -13.53 -1.15 5.77
N ARG A 136 -13.52 -2.27 5.03
CA ARG A 136 -12.31 -2.79 4.37
C ARG A 136 -11.75 -1.77 3.39
N VAL A 137 -12.61 -1.18 2.54
CA VAL A 137 -12.20 -0.17 1.56
C VAL A 137 -11.59 1.04 2.25
N VAL A 138 -12.24 1.59 3.28
CA VAL A 138 -11.70 2.73 4.05
C VAL A 138 -10.34 2.40 4.67
N PHE A 139 -10.19 1.20 5.23
CA PHE A 139 -8.94 0.77 5.87
C PHE A 139 -7.80 0.62 4.86
N VAL A 140 -8.03 -0.12 3.75
CA VAL A 140 -7.02 -0.31 2.70
C VAL A 140 -6.65 1.03 2.05
N ARG A 141 -7.63 1.91 1.83
CA ARG A 141 -7.37 3.27 1.32
C ARG A 141 -6.44 4.06 2.22
N ARG A 142 -6.66 4.04 3.53
CA ARG A 142 -5.79 4.75 4.48
C ARG A 142 -4.39 4.15 4.54
N TYR A 143 -4.23 2.84 4.78
CA TYR A 143 -2.90 2.28 5.12
C TYR A 143 -2.14 1.65 3.97
N TRP A 144 -2.83 1.19 2.92
CA TRP A 144 -2.17 0.66 1.73
C TRP A 144 -1.89 1.75 0.70
N PHE A 145 -2.90 2.58 0.41
CA PHE A 145 -2.81 3.64 -0.61
C PHE A 145 -2.36 5.00 -0.06
N PHE A 146 -2.23 5.16 1.27
CA PHE A 146 -1.87 6.42 1.90
C PHE A 146 -2.83 7.59 1.58
N ASP A 147 -4.09 7.28 1.25
CA ASP A 147 -5.09 8.31 0.95
C ASP A 147 -5.36 9.15 2.22
N ASP A 148 -5.53 10.47 2.06
CA ASP A 148 -5.94 11.35 3.15
C ASP A 148 -7.42 11.14 3.50
N VAL A 149 -7.79 11.40 4.76
CA VAL A 149 -9.17 11.20 5.25
C VAL A 149 -10.19 11.93 4.39
N LYS A 150 -9.83 13.12 3.88
CA LYS A 150 -10.64 13.92 2.97
C LYS A 150 -10.89 13.19 1.65
N ASP A 151 -9.84 12.67 1.01
CA ASP A 151 -9.97 11.96 -0.28
C ASP A 151 -10.79 10.67 -0.13
N ILE A 152 -10.64 9.99 1.00
CA ILE A 152 -11.47 8.82 1.34
C ILE A 152 -12.93 9.23 1.51
N ALA A 153 -13.19 10.34 2.21
CA ALA A 153 -14.54 10.85 2.45
C ALA A 153 -15.23 11.20 1.12
N ASP A 154 -14.56 11.97 0.27
CA ASP A 154 -15.06 12.38 -1.05
C ASP A 154 -15.33 11.16 -1.95
N ARG A 155 -14.39 10.20 -2.01
CA ARG A 155 -14.53 8.98 -2.80
C ARG A 155 -15.68 8.09 -2.34
N MET A 156 -15.91 8.02 -1.03
CA MET A 156 -16.91 7.13 -0.43
C MET A 156 -18.28 7.81 -0.22
N GLY A 157 -18.41 9.11 -0.51
CA GLY A 157 -19.62 9.88 -0.19
C GLY A 157 -19.90 9.93 1.31
N PHE A 158 -18.86 9.92 2.14
CA PHE A 158 -18.95 9.95 3.60
C PHE A 158 -18.52 11.32 4.14
N SER A 159 -18.87 11.63 5.39
CA SER A 159 -18.21 12.72 6.11
C SER A 159 -16.84 12.28 6.61
N GLU A 160 -15.89 13.22 6.73
CA GLU A 160 -14.58 12.94 7.33
C GLU A 160 -14.71 12.33 8.73
N SER A 161 -15.67 12.81 9.54
CA SER A 161 -15.96 12.27 10.87
C SER A 161 -16.37 10.79 10.82
N LYS A 162 -17.14 10.39 9.81
CA LYS A 162 -17.51 8.99 9.59
C LYS A 162 -16.29 8.15 9.20
N VAL A 163 -15.41 8.66 8.34
CA VAL A 163 -14.16 7.98 7.97
C VAL A 163 -13.27 7.77 9.18
N LYS A 164 -13.01 8.83 9.97
CA LYS A 164 -12.23 8.76 11.23
C LYS A 164 -12.83 7.73 12.21
N SER A 165 -14.15 7.73 12.36
CA SER A 165 -14.86 6.76 13.22
C SER A 165 -14.72 5.32 12.73
N ILE A 166 -14.77 5.08 11.42
CA ILE A 166 -14.53 3.75 10.83
C ILE A 166 -13.09 3.32 11.11
N LEU A 167 -12.10 4.17 10.79
CA LEU A 167 -10.69 3.85 10.99
C LEU A 167 -10.37 3.51 12.45
N PHE A 168 -10.83 4.34 13.39
CA PHE A 168 -10.64 4.11 14.82
C PHE A 168 -11.20 2.76 15.27
N ARG A 169 -12.45 2.45 14.91
CA ARG A 169 -13.10 1.18 15.29
C ARG A 169 -12.43 -0.02 14.64
N THR A 170 -12.01 0.09 13.38
CA THR A 170 -11.35 -0.99 12.67
C THR A 170 -9.96 -1.26 13.25
N ARG A 171 -9.15 -0.22 13.53
CA ARG A 171 -7.85 -0.36 14.18
C ARG A 171 -7.97 -1.04 15.55
N LYS A 172 -8.94 -0.62 16.38
CA LYS A 172 -9.18 -1.25 17.68
C LYS A 172 -9.47 -2.75 17.56
N LYS A 173 -10.32 -3.15 16.59
CA LYS A 173 -10.62 -4.57 16.36
C LYS A 173 -9.42 -5.36 15.84
N LEU A 174 -8.59 -4.75 15.00
CA LEU A 174 -7.35 -5.38 14.54
C LEU A 174 -6.42 -5.64 15.73
N LYS A 175 -6.19 -4.65 16.59
CA LYS A 175 -5.41 -4.79 17.82
C LYS A 175 -5.89 -5.94 18.69
N GLU A 176 -7.20 -6.02 18.93
CA GLU A 176 -7.81 -7.08 19.73
C GLU A 176 -7.60 -8.48 19.11
N LYS A 177 -7.62 -8.62 17.77
CA LYS A 177 -7.32 -9.88 17.09
C LYS A 177 -5.85 -10.25 17.23
N LEU A 178 -4.93 -9.32 16.95
CA LEU A 178 -3.49 -9.56 17.04
C LEU A 178 -3.08 -9.99 18.46
N ILE A 179 -3.58 -9.30 19.51
CA ILE A 179 -3.36 -9.70 20.90
C ILE A 179 -3.88 -11.12 21.18
N ARG A 180 -5.09 -11.47 20.69
CA ARG A 180 -5.66 -12.80 20.88
C ARG A 180 -4.82 -13.89 20.23
N GLU A 181 -4.23 -13.59 19.08
CA GLU A 181 -3.38 -14.51 18.31
C GLU A 181 -1.94 -14.54 18.81
N GLY A 182 -1.61 -13.74 19.83
CA GLY A 182 -0.25 -13.65 20.38
C GLY A 182 0.72 -12.87 19.48
N ILE A 183 0.24 -12.25 18.42
CA ILE A 183 1.06 -11.53 17.43
C ILE A 183 1.36 -10.14 17.98
N GLY A 184 2.60 -9.94 18.42
CA GLY A 184 3.22 -8.62 18.62
C GLY A 184 3.75 -8.09 17.29
N VAL A 185 3.59 -6.80 17.01
CA VAL A 185 4.20 -6.13 15.84
C VAL A 185 4.90 -4.87 16.30
#